data_AF-A0A8X6L2G9-F1
#
_entry.id   AF-A0A8X6L2G9-F1
#
_cell.length_a   1.000
_cell.length_b   1.000
_cell.length_c   1.000
_cell.angle_alpha   90.00
_cell.angle_beta   90.00
_cell.angle_gamma   90.00
#
_symmetry.space_group_name_H-M   'P 1'
#
loop_
_entity.id
_entity.type
_entity.pdbx_description
1 polymer ?
#
loop_
_entity_poly.entity_id
_entity_poly.type
_entity_poly.pdbx_seq_one_letter_code
_entity_poly.pdbx_strand_id
1 'polypeptide(L)'
;MFGTRIAFKPYDGSRNRRPNQCWRCQGFFHSSEVCHLPIKCLKCAGPHQAKDCILQFEDPLKCANCGGEHAVNSRQCPHFPKKQTGSEPPKQR
;
A
#
# COMPACT_ATOMS: atom_id res chain seq x y z
N MET A 1 29.43 -23.49 -4.14
CA MET A 1 28.58 -22.29 -4.27
C MET A 1 27.14 -22.72 -4.06
N PHE A 2 26.58 -22.54 -2.85
CA PHE A 2 25.24 -23.00 -2.52
C PHE A 2 24.19 -22.08 -3.15
N GLY A 3 23.48 -22.58 -4.17
CA GLY A 3 22.38 -21.86 -4.80
C GLY A 3 21.18 -21.78 -3.86
N THR A 4 20.98 -20.62 -3.22
CA THR A 4 19.78 -20.37 -2.42
C THR A 4 18.56 -20.33 -3.33
N ARG A 5 17.69 -21.34 -3.22
CA ARG A 5 16.39 -21.33 -3.88
C ARG A 5 15.47 -20.32 -3.16
N ILE A 6 15.29 -19.15 -3.75
CA ILE A 6 14.33 -18.15 -3.28
C ILE A 6 12.97 -18.50 -3.89
N ALA A 7 11.97 -18.79 -3.04
CA ALA A 7 10.59 -18.99 -3.47
C ALA A 7 9.79 -17.69 -3.28
N PHE A 8 9.22 -17.16 -4.37
CA PHE A 8 8.28 -16.05 -4.28
C PHE A 8 6.95 -16.56 -3.71
N LYS A 9 6.53 -16.00 -2.57
CA LYS A 9 5.19 -16.25 -2.02
C LYS A 9 4.29 -15.07 -2.32
N PRO A 10 3.17 -15.25 -3.04
CA PRO A 10 2.20 -14.19 -3.22
C PRO A 10 1.58 -13.80 -1.87
N TYR A 11 1.03 -12.60 -1.81
CA TYR A 11 0.28 -12.15 -0.66
C TYR A 11 -1.00 -13.00 -0.49
N ASP A 12 -1.02 -13.81 0.58
CA ASP A 12 -2.12 -14.73 0.89
C ASP A 12 -3.35 -14.04 1.47
N GLY A 13 -3.23 -12.76 1.85
CA GLY A 13 -4.31 -11.99 2.46
C GLY A 13 -4.89 -12.62 3.72
N SER A 14 -4.09 -13.40 4.48
CA SER A 14 -4.52 -13.96 5.76
C SER A 14 -5.11 -12.88 6.67
N ARG A 15 -6.19 -13.18 7.40
CA ARG A 15 -6.91 -12.20 8.24
C ARG A 15 -6.00 -11.45 9.22
N ASN A 16 -4.86 -12.06 9.59
CA ASN A 16 -3.89 -11.50 10.53
C ASN A 16 -2.65 -10.87 9.86
N ARG A 17 -2.53 -10.89 8.52
CA ARG A 17 -1.44 -10.25 7.78
C ARG A 17 -1.99 -9.13 6.91
N ARG A 18 -1.92 -7.89 7.42
CA ARG A 18 -2.13 -6.70 6.58
C ARG A 18 -0.96 -6.57 5.60
N PRO A 19 -1.20 -6.11 4.37
CA PRO A 19 -0.11 -5.88 3.44
C PRO A 19 0.76 -4.76 4.00
N ASN A 20 2.08 -4.89 3.89
CA ASN A 20 2.99 -3.83 4.29
C ASN A 20 2.69 -2.58 3.44
N GLN A 21 2.33 -1.48 4.09
CA GLN A 21 2.07 -0.20 3.44
C GLN A 21 3.26 0.73 3.72
N CYS A 22 3.85 1.26 2.66
CA CYS A 22 4.94 2.21 2.74
C CYS A 22 4.43 3.58 3.21
N TRP A 23 4.89 4.04 4.37
CA TRP A 23 4.50 5.34 4.93
C TRP A 23 5.05 6.54 4.15
N ARG A 24 5.99 6.32 3.23
CA ARG A 24 6.54 7.35 2.35
C ARG A 24 5.62 7.59 1.17
N CYS A 25 5.45 6.60 0.30
CA CYS A 25 4.71 6.76 -0.96
C CYS A 25 3.24 6.26 -0.91
N GLN A 26 2.83 5.64 0.19
CA GLN A 26 1.53 4.99 0.40
C GLN A 26 1.25 3.74 -0.46
N GLY A 27 2.26 3.26 -1.19
CA GLY A 27 2.21 1.99 -1.92
C GLY A 27 2.32 0.76 -1.01
N PHE A 28 2.10 -0.42 -1.56
CA PHE A 28 2.13 -1.68 -0.82
C PHE A 28 3.38 -2.52 -1.13
N PHE A 29 3.64 -3.52 -0.27
CA PHE A 29 4.67 -4.56 -0.41
C PHE A 29 6.14 -4.11 -0.31
N HIS A 30 6.40 -2.94 0.28
CA HIS A 30 7.76 -2.49 0.58
C HIS A 30 7.76 -1.57 1.82
N SER A 31 8.90 -1.47 2.51
CA SER A 31 9.07 -0.56 3.65
C SER A 31 9.43 0.85 3.20
N SER A 32 9.19 1.84 4.06
CA SER A 32 9.61 3.23 3.84
C SER A 32 11.12 3.42 3.86
N GLU A 33 11.87 2.53 4.51
CA GLU A 33 13.33 2.63 4.67
C GLU A 33 14.06 2.49 3.34
N VAL A 34 13.55 1.63 2.45
CA VAL A 34 14.13 1.39 1.11
C VAL A 34 13.42 2.19 0.01
N CYS A 35 12.41 2.98 0.37
CA CYS A 35 11.59 3.73 -0.57
C CYS A 35 12.19 5.11 -0.84
N HIS A 36 12.45 5.41 -2.11
CA HIS A 36 12.98 6.71 -2.56
C HIS A 36 11.93 7.57 -3.28
N LEU A 37 10.69 7.08 -3.39
CA LEU A 37 9.60 7.81 -4.03
C LEU A 37 9.19 9.06 -3.22
N PRO A 38 8.53 10.05 -3.84
CA PRO A 38 8.02 11.23 -3.15
C PRO A 38 7.10 10.87 -1.98
N ILE A 39 7.17 11.67 -0.92
CA ILE A 39 6.27 11.53 0.23
C ILE A 39 4.84 11.86 -0.21
N LYS A 40 3.87 11.06 0.20
CA LYS A 40 2.45 11.30 0.03
C LYS A 40 1.72 11.16 1.36
N CYS A 41 0.85 12.12 1.65
CA CYS A 41 0.03 12.11 2.84
C CYS A 41 -1.06 11.03 2.76
N LEU A 42 -1.22 10.27 3.85
CA LEU A 42 -2.26 9.24 3.99
C LEU A 42 -3.69 9.81 3.88
N LYS A 43 -3.88 11.05 4.33
CA LYS A 43 -5.19 11.70 4.44
C LYS A 43 -5.60 12.43 3.17
N CYS A 44 -4.68 13.18 2.56
CA CYS A 44 -5.01 14.13 1.48
C CYS A 44 -4.19 13.93 0.19
N ALA A 45 -3.30 12.95 0.14
CA ALA A 45 -2.37 12.71 -0.98
C ALA A 45 -1.36 13.83 -1.27
N GLY A 46 -1.24 14.85 -0.41
CA GLY A 46 -0.28 15.95 -0.56
C GLY A 46 1.18 15.56 -0.28
N PRO A 47 2.16 16.41 -0.66
CA PRO A 47 3.61 16.12 -0.57
C PRO A 47 4.17 16.34 0.86
N HIS A 48 3.55 15.74 1.87
CA HIS A 48 3.94 15.87 3.28
C HIS A 48 3.57 14.61 4.09
N GLN A 49 4.12 14.47 5.30
CA GLN A 49 3.76 13.36 6.19
C GLN A 49 2.39 13.60 6.82
N ALA A 50 1.67 12.53 7.18
CA ALA A 50 0.34 12.66 7.80
C ALA A 50 0.32 13.45 9.13
N LYS A 51 1.47 13.59 9.79
CA LYS A 51 1.66 14.39 11.01
C LYS A 51 1.60 15.89 10.75
N ASP A 52 2.07 16.32 9.58
CA ASP A 52 2.11 17.73 9.17
C ASP A 52 0.86 18.14 8.39
N CYS A 53 -0.12 17.24 8.31
CA CYS A 53 -1.33 17.45 7.52
C CYS A 53 -2.32 18.33 8.29
N ILE A 54 -2.65 19.48 7.71
CA ILE A 54 -3.63 20.45 8.22
C ILE A 54 -5.10 20.04 7.98
N LEU A 55 -5.32 18.90 7.31
CA LEU A 55 -6.66 18.39 7.01
C LEU A 55 -7.40 18.09 8.32
N GLN A 56 -8.57 18.71 8.48
CA GLN A 56 -9.45 18.51 9.64
C GLN A 56 -10.19 17.17 9.53
N PHE A 57 -10.91 16.80 10.58
CA PHE A 57 -11.63 15.52 10.60
C PHE A 57 -12.85 15.54 9.67
N GLU A 58 -13.46 16.71 9.49
CA GLU A 58 -14.67 16.94 8.69
C GLU A 58 -14.36 17.07 7.19
N ASP A 59 -13.11 17.33 6.84
CA ASP A 59 -12.67 17.51 5.46
C ASP A 59 -12.65 16.18 4.68
N PRO A 60 -12.94 16.20 3.36
CA PRO A 60 -12.91 15.00 2.55
C PRO A 60 -11.48 14.44 2.45
N LEU A 61 -11.35 13.16 2.79
CA LEU A 61 -10.13 12.40 2.57
C LEU A 61 -9.89 12.19 1.08
N LYS A 62 -8.62 12.09 0.68
CA LYS A 62 -8.21 11.79 -0.69
C LYS A 62 -7.21 10.65 -0.73
N CYS A 63 -7.56 9.60 -1.46
CA CYS A 63 -6.72 8.43 -1.62
C CYS A 63 -5.57 8.72 -2.61
N ALA A 64 -4.33 8.68 -2.13
CA ALA A 64 -3.12 8.77 -2.94
C ALA A 64 -2.94 7.67 -4.00
N ASN A 65 -3.63 6.52 -3.86
CA ASN A 65 -3.52 5.38 -4.78
C ASN A 65 -4.61 5.38 -5.88
N CYS A 66 -5.83 5.84 -5.57
CA CYS A 66 -6.96 5.77 -6.51
C CYS A 66 -7.68 7.11 -6.74
N GLY A 67 -7.34 8.16 -5.98
CA GLY A 67 -7.98 9.49 -6.06
C GLY A 67 -9.35 9.60 -5.39
N GLY A 68 -9.92 8.52 -4.87
CA GLY A 68 -11.26 8.50 -4.27
C GLY A 68 -11.34 9.13 -2.87
N GLU A 69 -12.57 9.32 -2.40
CA GLU A 69 -12.91 10.00 -1.14
C GLU A 69 -12.76 9.09 0.10
N HIS A 70 -11.54 8.59 0.32
CA HIS A 70 -11.19 7.76 1.48
C HIS A 70 -9.69 7.82 1.77
N ALA A 71 -9.32 7.46 3.00
CA ALA A 71 -7.91 7.30 3.37
C ALA A 71 -7.24 6.16 2.58
N VAL A 72 -5.95 6.29 2.27
CA VAL A 72 -5.24 5.31 1.41
C VAL A 72 -5.24 3.88 1.96
N ASN A 73 -5.30 3.73 3.28
CA ASN A 73 -5.34 2.44 3.97
C ASN A 73 -6.75 1.82 4.04
N SER A 74 -7.75 2.45 3.42
CA SER A 74 -9.12 1.94 3.40
C SER A 74 -9.22 0.65 2.59
N ARG A 75 -9.90 -0.36 3.14
CA ARG A 75 -10.19 -1.63 2.45
C ARG A 75 -11.20 -1.47 1.31
N GLN A 76 -11.85 -0.31 1.23
CA GLN A 76 -12.77 0.05 0.14
C GLN A 76 -12.00 0.53 -1.11
N CYS A 77 -10.71 0.85 -0.97
CA CYS A 77 -9.88 1.29 -2.10
C CYS A 77 -9.77 0.15 -3.13
N PRO A 78 -10.06 0.40 -4.42
CA PRO A 78 -9.94 -0.63 -5.46
C PRO A 78 -8.50 -1.11 -5.65
N HIS A 79 -7.51 -0.28 -5.27
CA HIS A 79 -6.08 -0.61 -5.30
C HIS A 79 -5.57 -1.23 -3.99
N PHE A 80 -6.44 -1.43 -2.99
CA PHE A 80 -6.03 -2.14 -1.77
C PHE A 80 -5.75 -3.61 -2.10
N PRO A 81 -4.63 -4.20 -1.63
CA PRO A 81 -4.32 -5.59 -1.90
C PRO A 81 -5.42 -6.54 -1.46
N LYS A 82 -6.03 -7.21 -2.44
CA LYS A 82 -7.06 -8.22 -2.22
C LYS A 82 -6.41 -9.58 -1.92
N LYS A 83 -7.14 -10.43 -1.19
CA LYS A 83 -6.75 -11.83 -1.04
C LYS A 83 -6.80 -12.47 -2.42
N GLN A 84 -5.74 -13.15 -2.83
CA GLN A 84 -5.83 -14.03 -3.98
C GLN A 84 -6.62 -15.26 -3.53
N THR A 85 -7.92 -15.27 -3.82
CA THR A 85 -8.71 -16.51 -3.77
C THR A 85 -8.27 -17.33 -4.97
N GLY A 86 -7.49 -18.39 -4.71
CA GLY A 86 -6.87 -19.29 -5.70
C GLY A 86 -7.29 -19.10 -7.16
N SER A 87 -6.45 -18.41 -7.92
CA SER A 87 -6.36 -18.54 -9.38
C SER A 87 -4.89 -18.38 -9.76
N GLU A 88 -4.49 -19.10 -10.81
CA GLU A 88 -3.12 -19.41 -11.24
C GLU A 88 -2.03 -18.39 -10.91
N PRO A 89 -0.80 -18.86 -10.60
CA PRO A 89 0.34 -17.97 -10.43
C PRO A 89 0.51 -17.09 -11.68
N PRO A 90 0.85 -15.79 -11.52
CA PRO A 90 1.04 -14.91 -12.66
C PRO A 90 2.11 -15.50 -13.56
N LYS A 91 1.75 -15.79 -14.83
CA LYS A 91 2.69 -16.24 -15.85
C LYS A 91 3.83 -15.22 -15.93
N GLN A 92 5.01 -15.66 -15.51
CA GLN A 92 6.25 -14.92 -15.65
C GLN A 92 6.46 -14.66 -17.14
N ARG A 93 6.67 -13.39 -17.50
CA ARG A 93 6.91 -12.92 -18.86
C ARG A 93 8.39 -13.00 -19.20
#